data_AF-A0A1M2VI65-F1
#
_entry.id   AF-A0A1M2VI65-F1
#
_cell.length_a   1.000
_cell.length_b   1.000
_cell.length_c   1.000
_cell.angle_alpha   90.00
_cell.angle_beta   90.00
_cell.angle_gamma   90.00
#
_symmetry.space_group_name_H-M   'P 1'
#
loop_
_entity.id
_entity.type
_entity.pdbx_description
1 polymer ?
#
loop_
_entity_poly.entity_id
_entity_poly.type
_entity_poly.pdbx_seq_one_letter_code
_entity_poly.pdbx_strand_id
1 'polypeptide(L)'
;MCMRLYLVPNDPERTTLVSANGVAHYKVHTAKAHRFGPSVLSIRRSADEEVDSVVGEVEWRRFGAHPVVRSNVFDGTLQEMEVRNFLYKPGHRFTPTRRFLGDDGQEYRWKPFKNIGHVLTRLDTGAEVARFTQEPVSEGFFRGERKWCLQIQPTTLDIDMVVLTFIIMEKRRRDCVAAEAMKGPHDEDVPEGGGCEAGAGMG
;
A
#
# COMPACT_ATOMS: atom_id res chain seq x y z
N MET A 1 -20.14 -14.89 -2.91
CA MET A 1 -20.12 -13.48 -3.37
C MET A 1 -18.75 -12.89 -3.06
N CYS A 2 -18.34 -11.78 -3.69
CA CYS A 2 -17.11 -11.07 -3.32
C CYS A 2 -17.37 -10.08 -2.18
N MET A 3 -16.39 -9.90 -1.30
CA MET A 3 -16.39 -8.90 -0.23
C MET A 3 -15.93 -7.55 -0.79
N ARG A 4 -16.50 -6.45 -0.30
CA ARG A 4 -16.11 -5.09 -0.71
C ARG A 4 -15.89 -4.23 0.53
N LEU A 5 -14.71 -3.63 0.63
CA LEU A 5 -14.27 -2.76 1.72
C LEU A 5 -13.94 -1.38 1.16
N TYR A 6 -14.81 -0.41 1.43
CA TYR A 6 -14.67 0.98 1.03
C TYR A 6 -13.78 1.74 2.01
N LEU A 7 -12.82 2.52 1.51
CA LEU A 7 -11.92 3.32 2.34
C LEU A 7 -12.58 4.66 2.70
N VAL A 8 -12.84 4.87 4.00
CA VAL A 8 -13.48 6.08 4.53
C VAL A 8 -12.63 6.72 5.64
N PRO A 9 -11.95 7.86 5.38
CA PRO A 9 -11.68 8.47 4.07
C PRO A 9 -10.72 7.62 3.22
N ASN A 10 -10.46 8.02 1.97
CA ASN A 10 -9.47 7.39 1.10
C ASN A 10 -8.02 7.77 1.49
N ASP A 11 -7.57 7.37 2.67
CA ASP A 11 -6.21 7.59 3.19
C ASP A 11 -5.68 6.32 3.89
N PRO A 12 -4.71 5.57 3.34
CA PRO A 12 -4.20 4.34 3.95
C PRO A 12 -3.48 4.57 5.28
N GLU A 13 -3.18 5.82 5.67
CA GLU A 13 -2.65 6.15 6.99
C GLU A 13 -3.74 6.49 8.00
N ARG A 14 -4.98 6.74 7.56
CA ARG A 14 -6.10 7.12 8.43
C ARG A 14 -7.46 6.81 7.78
N THR A 15 -7.81 5.53 7.69
CA THR A 15 -9.06 5.07 7.07
C THR A 15 -9.79 4.05 7.93
N THR A 16 -11.12 4.00 7.79
CA THR A 16 -11.94 2.87 8.18
C THR A 16 -12.32 2.10 6.92
N LEU A 17 -12.13 0.78 6.93
CA LEU A 17 -12.60 -0.12 5.87
C LEU A 17 -14.03 -0.55 6.19
N VAL A 18 -14.98 -0.09 5.38
CA VAL A 18 -16.43 -0.20 5.62
C VAL A 18 -17.10 -0.97 4.49
N SER A 19 -17.96 -1.95 4.80
CA SER A 19 -18.71 -2.68 3.77
C SER A 19 -19.90 -1.89 3.22
N ALA A 20 -20.50 -2.35 2.12
CA ALA A 20 -21.59 -1.65 1.42
C ALA A 20 -22.79 -1.28 2.33
N ASN A 21 -23.07 -2.08 3.36
CA ASN A 21 -24.13 -1.83 4.35
C ASN A 21 -23.77 -0.82 5.45
N GLY A 22 -22.57 -0.23 5.45
CA GLY A 22 -22.11 0.72 6.46
C GLY A 22 -21.40 0.10 7.69
N VAL A 23 -21.26 -1.22 7.77
CA VAL A 23 -20.52 -1.89 8.86
C VAL A 23 -19.01 -1.66 8.70
N ALA A 24 -18.36 -1.16 9.75
CA ALA A 24 -16.90 -1.08 9.81
C ALA A 24 -16.30 -2.46 10.10
N HIS A 25 -15.30 -2.85 9.32
CA HIS A 25 -14.54 -4.10 9.52
C HIS A 25 -13.16 -3.82 10.09
N TYR A 26 -12.47 -2.81 9.56
CA TYR A 26 -11.11 -2.44 10.01
C TYR A 26 -10.95 -0.95 10.22
N LYS A 27 -10.06 -0.59 11.13
CA LYS A 27 -9.61 0.78 11.40
C LYS A 27 -8.09 0.82 11.25
N VAL A 28 -7.61 1.77 10.44
CA VAL A 28 -6.20 1.99 10.14
C VAL A 28 -5.79 3.37 10.65
N HIS A 29 -4.67 3.45 11.38
CA HIS A 29 -4.20 4.69 11.98
C HIS A 29 -2.67 4.77 12.11
N THR A 30 -2.04 5.75 11.47
CA THR A 30 -0.63 6.09 11.69
C THR A 30 -0.47 7.04 12.88
N ALA A 31 0.11 6.52 13.97
CA ALA A 31 0.65 7.34 15.05
C ALA A 31 2.07 7.86 14.72
N LYS A 32 2.41 9.06 15.18
CA LYS A 32 3.76 9.65 15.10
C LYS A 32 4.22 9.98 16.51
N ALA A 33 5.12 9.17 17.06
CA ALA A 33 5.50 9.25 18.48
C ALA A 33 6.17 10.59 18.87
N HIS A 34 6.80 11.28 17.93
CA HIS A 34 7.38 12.61 18.07
C HIS A 34 7.69 13.19 16.67
N ARG A 35 7.93 14.51 16.56
CA ARG A 35 8.16 15.22 15.27
C ARG A 35 9.23 14.55 14.40
N PHE A 36 10.27 13.99 15.02
CA PHE A 36 11.38 13.30 14.35
C PHE A 36 11.38 11.76 14.49
N GLY A 37 10.37 11.18 15.15
CA GLY A 37 10.31 9.74 15.42
C GLY A 37 9.87 8.89 14.23
N PRO A 38 10.00 7.56 14.31
CA PRO A 38 9.31 6.66 13.39
C PRO A 38 7.80 6.86 13.50
N SER A 39 7.07 6.54 12.43
CA SER A 39 5.61 6.49 12.45
C SER A 39 5.15 5.04 12.49
N VAL A 40 4.23 4.71 13.39
CA VAL A 40 3.66 3.36 13.54
C VAL A 40 2.26 3.39 12.96
N LEU A 41 2.06 2.68 11.85
CA LEU A 41 0.74 2.42 11.29
C LEU A 41 0.18 1.18 11.99
N SER A 42 -0.94 1.29 12.68
CA SER A 42 -1.66 0.15 13.23
C SER A 42 -2.92 -0.16 12.42
N ILE A 43 -3.24 -1.45 12.31
CA ILE A 43 -4.47 -1.97 11.72
C ILE A 43 -5.18 -2.79 12.81
N ARG A 44 -6.46 -2.50 13.03
CA ARG A 44 -7.31 -3.26 13.95
C ARG A 44 -8.62 -3.66 13.28
N ARG A 45 -9.10 -4.87 13.58
CA ARG A 45 -10.47 -5.35 13.38
C ARG A 45 -11.44 -4.47 14.18
N SER A 46 -12.71 -4.49 13.83
CA SER A 46 -13.80 -4.02 14.68
C SER A 46 -14.30 -5.22 15.49
N ALA A 47 -13.68 -5.45 16.65
CA ALA A 47 -13.97 -6.55 17.57
C ALA A 47 -14.24 -5.99 18.98
N ASP A 48 -14.96 -6.75 19.80
CA ASP A 48 -15.39 -6.30 21.13
C ASP A 48 -14.25 -6.26 22.17
N GLU A 49 -13.18 -7.04 21.98
CA GLU A 49 -11.99 -7.04 22.83
C GLU A 49 -10.77 -6.43 22.14
N GLU A 50 -10.02 -5.57 22.86
CA GLU A 50 -8.96 -4.76 22.25
C GLU A 50 -7.73 -5.57 21.81
N VAL A 51 -7.39 -6.67 22.50
CA VAL A 51 -6.22 -7.49 22.17
C VAL A 51 -6.43 -8.25 20.86
N ASP A 52 -7.54 -9.00 20.77
CA ASP A 52 -7.93 -9.76 19.59
C ASP A 52 -8.31 -8.87 18.39
N SER A 53 -8.48 -7.55 18.62
CA SER A 53 -8.66 -6.58 17.53
C SER A 53 -7.40 -6.39 16.67
N VAL A 54 -6.18 -6.65 17.16
CA VAL A 54 -4.96 -6.22 16.45
C VAL A 54 -4.63 -7.12 15.26
N VAL A 55 -4.76 -6.59 14.03
CA VAL A 55 -4.31 -7.24 12.79
C VAL A 55 -2.80 -7.12 12.62
N GLY A 56 -2.23 -5.98 13.01
CA GLY A 56 -0.79 -5.77 12.98
C GLY A 56 -0.37 -4.31 12.99
N GLU A 57 0.91 -4.10 13.22
CA GLU A 57 1.55 -2.80 13.24
C GLU A 57 2.72 -2.75 12.27
N VAL A 58 2.95 -1.58 11.66
CA VAL A 58 4.03 -1.34 10.71
C VAL A 58 4.81 -0.10 11.13
N GLU A 59 6.03 -0.32 11.60
CA GLU A 59 6.97 0.67 12.07
C GLU A 59 7.78 1.22 10.89
N TRP A 60 7.44 2.43 10.44
CA TRP A 60 8.14 3.12 9.34
C TRP A 60 9.38 3.83 9.89
N ARG A 61 10.48 3.07 9.95
CA ARG A 61 11.82 3.53 10.36
C ARG A 61 12.37 4.59 9.40
N ARG A 62 13.24 5.47 9.91
CA ARG A 62 13.89 6.56 9.16
C ARG A 62 15.34 6.18 8.77
N PHE A 63 16.02 7.07 8.06
CA PHE A 63 17.48 7.00 7.78
C PHE A 63 17.95 5.71 7.09
N GLY A 64 17.20 5.22 6.11
CA GLY A 64 17.57 4.06 5.29
C GLY A 64 17.28 2.69 5.92
N ALA A 65 16.96 2.63 7.21
CA ALA A 65 16.46 1.40 7.85
C ALA A 65 15.13 0.97 7.21
N HIS A 66 14.95 -0.33 7.01
CA HIS A 66 13.71 -0.84 6.43
C HIS A 66 12.54 -0.78 7.43
N PRO A 67 11.30 -0.52 6.95
CA PRO A 67 10.12 -0.68 7.77
C PRO A 67 9.99 -2.12 8.27
N VAL A 68 9.42 -2.27 9.46
CA VAL A 68 9.19 -3.56 10.14
C VAL A 68 7.70 -3.75 10.39
N VAL A 69 7.22 -4.99 10.23
CA VAL A 69 5.85 -5.40 10.57
C VAL A 69 5.87 -6.29 11.82
N ARG A 70 4.88 -6.08 12.69
CA ARG A 70 4.55 -6.93 13.84
C ARG A 70 3.12 -7.44 13.66
N SER A 71 2.91 -8.74 13.67
CA SER A 71 1.57 -9.34 13.53
C SER A 71 1.55 -10.82 13.93
N ASN A 72 0.36 -11.33 14.22
CA ASN A 72 0.05 -12.74 14.45
C ASN A 72 -0.65 -13.43 13.25
N VAL A 73 -0.98 -12.72 12.16
CA VAL A 73 -1.73 -13.26 11.00
C VAL A 73 -0.94 -14.25 10.13
N PHE A 74 0.30 -14.58 10.50
CA PHE A 74 1.17 -15.46 9.71
C PHE A 74 0.99 -16.94 10.07
N ASP A 75 0.88 -17.25 11.36
CA ASP A 75 0.77 -18.61 11.92
C ASP A 75 0.04 -18.63 13.28
N GLY A 76 -0.60 -17.53 13.68
CA GLY A 76 -1.20 -17.33 15.01
C GLY A 76 -0.23 -16.83 16.09
N THR A 77 1.09 -16.84 15.85
CA THR A 77 2.10 -16.36 16.80
C THR A 77 2.58 -14.95 16.44
N LEU A 78 2.87 -14.12 17.45
CA LEU A 78 3.35 -12.76 17.22
C LEU A 78 4.79 -12.75 16.66
N GLN A 79 4.94 -12.44 15.38
CA GLN A 79 6.24 -12.31 14.71
C GLN A 79 6.58 -10.84 14.44
N GLU A 80 7.87 -10.47 14.57
CA GLU A 80 8.45 -9.22 14.08
C GLU A 80 9.38 -9.50 12.90
N MET A 81 9.16 -8.86 11.74
CA MET A 81 10.05 -9.02 10.57
C MET A 81 10.11 -7.77 9.68
N GLU A 82 11.18 -7.61 8.90
CA GLU A 82 11.27 -6.53 7.93
C GLU A 82 10.25 -6.68 6.79
N VAL A 83 9.62 -5.57 6.40
CA VAL A 83 8.63 -5.50 5.30
C VAL A 83 9.28 -5.67 3.91
N ARG A 84 10.60 -5.91 3.84
CA ARG A 84 11.30 -6.39 2.62
C ARG A 84 11.42 -7.91 2.55
N ASN A 85 11.25 -8.61 3.67
CA ASN A 85 11.30 -10.06 3.77
C ASN A 85 9.87 -10.62 3.66
N PHE A 86 8.92 -10.04 4.41
CA PHE A 86 7.48 -10.36 4.27
C PHE A 86 6.97 -10.09 2.84
N LEU A 87 7.12 -8.84 2.38
CA LEU A 87 6.76 -8.40 1.03
C LEU A 87 8.03 -8.27 0.18
N TYR A 88 8.51 -9.40 -0.33
CA TYR A 88 9.75 -9.51 -1.10
C TYR A 88 9.59 -9.10 -2.57
N LYS A 89 10.70 -8.74 -3.21
CA LYS A 89 10.77 -8.42 -4.65
C LYS A 89 11.15 -9.68 -5.44
N PRO A 90 10.36 -10.09 -6.46
CA PRO A 90 10.81 -11.10 -7.40
C PRO A 90 11.78 -10.48 -8.43
N GLY A 91 13.05 -10.89 -8.38
CA GLY A 91 14.04 -10.55 -9.40
C GLY A 91 14.49 -9.07 -9.40
N HIS A 92 14.52 -8.45 -10.59
CA HIS A 92 15.27 -7.23 -10.83
C HIS A 92 14.79 -6.01 -10.02
N ARG A 93 15.75 -5.16 -9.62
CA ARG A 93 15.61 -4.22 -8.48
C ARG A 93 14.49 -3.17 -8.61
N PHE A 94 13.96 -2.91 -9.80
CA PHE A 94 13.09 -1.76 -10.08
C PHE A 94 11.58 -2.04 -10.06
N THR A 95 11.12 -3.30 -9.96
CA THR A 95 9.67 -3.56 -10.02
C THR A 95 8.93 -3.08 -8.76
N PRO A 96 7.74 -2.45 -8.90
CA PRO A 96 6.80 -2.22 -7.78
C PRO A 96 6.07 -3.51 -7.36
N THR A 97 6.15 -4.60 -8.13
CA THR A 97 5.59 -5.92 -7.77
C THR A 97 6.16 -6.41 -6.43
N ARG A 98 5.31 -7.00 -5.59
CA ARG A 98 5.74 -7.75 -4.39
C ARG A 98 5.11 -9.12 -4.34
N ARG A 99 5.74 -10.04 -3.63
CA ARG A 99 5.18 -11.34 -3.26
C ARG A 99 5.24 -11.55 -1.75
N PHE A 100 4.45 -12.48 -1.26
CA PHE A 100 4.45 -13.00 0.11
C PHE A 100 3.94 -14.45 0.09
N LEU A 101 4.23 -15.21 1.15
CA LEU A 101 3.61 -16.50 1.44
C LEU A 101 2.36 -16.25 2.30
N GLY A 102 1.23 -16.89 1.97
CA GLY A 102 0.02 -16.86 2.78
C GLY A 102 0.04 -17.86 3.94
N ASP A 103 -0.91 -17.71 4.87
CA ASP A 103 -1.21 -18.66 5.95
C ASP A 103 -1.62 -20.03 5.40
N ASP A 104 -2.30 -20.05 4.25
CA ASP A 104 -2.65 -21.25 3.46
C ASP A 104 -1.46 -21.90 2.70
N GLY A 105 -0.24 -21.41 2.94
CA GLY A 105 1.00 -21.91 2.35
C GLY A 105 1.18 -21.59 0.86
N GLN A 106 0.36 -20.72 0.25
CA GLN A 106 0.47 -20.37 -1.17
C GLN A 106 1.28 -19.09 -1.40
N GLU A 107 2.04 -19.02 -2.51
CA GLU A 107 2.65 -17.74 -2.92
C GLU A 107 1.59 -16.81 -3.53
N TYR A 108 1.54 -15.58 -3.01
CA TYR A 108 0.70 -14.49 -3.52
C TYR A 108 1.53 -13.34 -4.06
N ARG A 109 0.94 -12.55 -4.96
CA ARG A 109 1.64 -11.50 -5.71
C ARG A 109 0.77 -10.27 -5.96
N TRP A 110 1.17 -9.16 -5.33
CA TRP A 110 0.65 -7.82 -5.61
C TRP A 110 1.36 -7.20 -6.83
N LYS A 111 0.58 -6.75 -7.82
CA LYS A 111 1.02 -5.94 -8.98
C LYS A 111 0.29 -4.59 -9.00
N PRO A 112 0.85 -3.53 -9.61
CA PRO A 112 0.06 -2.34 -9.99
C PRO A 112 -1.01 -2.70 -11.03
N PHE A 113 -2.12 -1.97 -11.04
CA PHE A 113 -3.19 -2.10 -12.03
C PHE A 113 -3.61 -0.72 -12.57
N LYS A 114 -3.49 -0.54 -13.89
CA LYS A 114 -3.89 0.66 -14.66
C LYS A 114 -3.51 2.01 -14.02
N ASN A 115 -2.34 2.09 -13.40
CA ASN A 115 -1.80 3.24 -12.64
C ASN A 115 -2.67 3.77 -11.47
N ILE A 116 -3.83 3.16 -11.22
CA ILE A 116 -4.87 3.63 -10.30
C ILE A 116 -4.79 2.88 -8.95
N GLY A 117 -4.42 1.60 -8.97
CA GLY A 117 -4.39 0.78 -7.77
C GLY A 117 -3.56 -0.49 -7.92
N HIS A 118 -3.99 -1.55 -7.24
CA HIS A 118 -3.27 -2.81 -7.10
C HIS A 118 -4.17 -4.03 -7.35
N VAL A 119 -3.58 -5.12 -7.84
CA VAL A 119 -4.25 -6.43 -7.95
C VAL A 119 -3.39 -7.50 -7.30
N LEU A 120 -4.03 -8.33 -6.46
CA LEU A 120 -3.46 -9.49 -5.80
C LEU A 120 -3.82 -10.73 -6.61
N THR A 121 -2.79 -11.50 -6.98
CA THR A 121 -2.95 -12.77 -7.70
C THR A 121 -2.29 -13.90 -6.93
N ARG A 122 -2.96 -15.05 -6.83
CA ARG A 122 -2.31 -16.31 -6.45
C ARG A 122 -1.32 -16.70 -7.54
N LEU A 123 -0.11 -17.14 -7.17
CA LEU A 123 1.01 -17.17 -8.12
C LEU A 123 0.92 -18.31 -9.14
N ASP A 124 0.50 -19.49 -8.69
CA ASP A 124 0.46 -20.75 -9.43
C ASP A 124 -0.63 -20.78 -10.53
N THR A 125 -1.81 -20.33 -10.16
CA THR A 125 -3.05 -20.31 -10.95
C THR A 125 -3.27 -18.99 -11.67
N GLY A 126 -2.59 -17.92 -11.23
CA GLY A 126 -2.82 -16.56 -11.69
C GLY A 126 -4.16 -15.96 -11.24
N ALA A 127 -4.96 -16.69 -10.46
CA ALA A 127 -6.30 -16.29 -10.04
C ALA A 127 -6.29 -14.96 -9.25
N GLU A 128 -7.27 -14.10 -9.52
CA GLU A 128 -7.43 -12.84 -8.81
C GLU A 128 -8.04 -13.07 -7.43
N VAL A 129 -7.35 -12.62 -6.39
CA VAL A 129 -7.75 -12.75 -4.99
C VAL A 129 -8.33 -11.44 -4.48
N ALA A 130 -7.69 -10.32 -4.82
CA ALA A 130 -8.15 -8.99 -4.41
C ALA A 130 -7.74 -7.90 -5.41
N ARG A 131 -8.48 -6.79 -5.38
CA ARG A 131 -8.32 -5.66 -6.30
C ARG A 131 -8.65 -4.34 -5.59
N PHE A 132 -7.71 -3.40 -5.61
CA PHE A 132 -7.96 -2.02 -5.23
C PHE A 132 -8.35 -1.19 -6.44
N THR A 133 -9.55 -0.60 -6.42
CA THR A 133 -10.11 0.18 -7.54
C THR A 133 -11.04 1.29 -7.05
N GLN A 134 -11.31 2.29 -7.88
CA GLN A 134 -12.46 3.19 -7.71
C GLN A 134 -13.65 2.67 -8.54
N GLU A 135 -14.86 2.71 -7.98
CA GLU A 135 -16.10 2.33 -8.66
C GLU A 135 -17.29 3.21 -8.24
N PRO A 136 -18.34 3.32 -9.06
CA PRO A 136 -19.66 3.79 -8.59
C PRO A 136 -20.33 2.69 -7.75
N VAL A 137 -20.95 3.07 -6.63
CA VAL A 137 -21.65 2.13 -5.74
C VAL A 137 -23.15 2.13 -6.04
N SER A 138 -23.71 0.97 -6.41
CA SER A 138 -25.12 0.82 -6.81
C SER A 138 -26.11 0.77 -5.63
N GLU A 139 -25.65 0.35 -4.45
CA GLU A 139 -26.46 -0.16 -3.35
C GLU A 139 -25.87 0.19 -1.97
N GLY A 140 -26.70 0.10 -0.93
CA GLY A 140 -26.26 0.30 0.45
C GLY A 140 -25.96 1.75 0.84
N PHE A 141 -25.13 1.93 1.86
CA PHE A 141 -24.88 3.19 2.56
C PHE A 141 -24.17 4.25 1.69
N PHE A 142 -23.38 3.84 0.69
CA PHE A 142 -22.68 4.73 -0.24
C PHE A 142 -23.36 4.85 -1.62
N ARG A 143 -24.63 4.44 -1.74
CA ARG A 143 -25.35 4.38 -3.01
C ARG A 143 -25.33 5.71 -3.77
N GLY A 144 -24.87 5.65 -5.03
CA GLY A 144 -24.72 6.81 -5.91
C GLY A 144 -23.35 7.49 -5.85
N GLU A 145 -22.52 7.18 -4.84
CA GLU A 145 -21.16 7.74 -4.75
C GLU A 145 -20.15 6.98 -5.61
N ARG A 146 -19.03 7.65 -5.94
CA ARG A 146 -17.81 6.99 -6.44
C ARG A 146 -16.84 6.78 -5.28
N LYS A 147 -16.67 5.54 -4.83
CA LYS A 147 -15.79 5.19 -3.72
C LYS A 147 -14.55 4.44 -4.18
N TRP A 148 -13.49 4.55 -3.38
CA TRP A 148 -12.31 3.68 -3.46
C TRP A 148 -12.54 2.44 -2.61
N CYS A 149 -12.27 1.27 -3.16
CA CYS A 149 -12.58 -0.01 -2.54
C CYS A 149 -11.47 -1.05 -2.74
N LEU A 150 -11.26 -1.86 -1.72
CA LEU A 150 -10.63 -3.16 -1.81
C LEU A 150 -11.74 -4.20 -2.03
N GLN A 151 -11.74 -4.83 -3.20
CA GLN A 151 -12.60 -5.95 -3.54
C GLN A 151 -11.83 -7.24 -3.27
N ILE A 152 -12.44 -8.21 -2.60
CA ILE A 152 -11.81 -9.49 -2.26
C ILE A 152 -12.72 -10.62 -2.76
N GLN A 153 -12.16 -11.50 -3.58
CA GLN A 153 -12.84 -12.69 -4.10
C GLN A 153 -12.83 -13.81 -3.05
N PRO A 154 -13.72 -14.82 -3.14
CA PRO A 154 -13.61 -16.02 -2.31
C PRO A 154 -12.21 -16.65 -2.43
N THR A 155 -11.54 -16.87 -1.30
CA THR A 155 -10.15 -17.29 -1.22
C THR A 155 -9.89 -18.11 0.04
N THR A 156 -8.75 -18.80 0.09
CA THR A 156 -8.23 -19.55 1.24
C THR A 156 -7.29 -18.72 2.12
N LEU A 157 -6.72 -17.63 1.58
CA LEU A 157 -5.86 -16.68 2.28
C LEU A 157 -6.66 -15.85 3.30
N ASP A 158 -6.12 -15.63 4.51
CA ASP A 158 -6.75 -14.79 5.52
C ASP A 158 -7.02 -13.36 4.99
N ILE A 159 -8.24 -12.88 5.21
CA ILE A 159 -8.68 -11.51 4.88
C ILE A 159 -7.80 -10.47 5.59
N ASP A 160 -7.32 -10.78 6.79
CA ASP A 160 -6.40 -9.94 7.56
C ASP A 160 -5.02 -9.83 6.88
N MET A 161 -4.52 -10.91 6.27
CA MET A 161 -3.32 -10.85 5.41
C MET A 161 -3.57 -10.03 4.14
N VAL A 162 -4.74 -10.16 3.51
CA VAL A 162 -5.10 -9.33 2.34
C VAL A 162 -5.12 -7.85 2.72
N VAL A 163 -5.71 -7.48 3.86
CA VAL A 163 -5.79 -6.09 4.35
C VAL A 163 -4.42 -5.57 4.78
N LEU A 164 -3.65 -6.32 5.57
CA LEU A 164 -2.30 -5.93 6.01
C LEU A 164 -1.37 -5.68 4.82
N THR A 165 -1.32 -6.61 3.87
CA THR A 165 -0.47 -6.46 2.68
C THR A 165 -0.97 -5.35 1.75
N PHE A 166 -2.29 -5.17 1.59
CA PHE A 166 -2.87 -4.07 0.83
C PHE A 166 -2.45 -2.70 1.39
N ILE A 167 -2.64 -2.46 2.69
CA ILE A 167 -2.35 -1.16 3.31
C ILE A 167 -0.86 -0.82 3.24
N ILE A 168 0.03 -1.81 3.45
CA ILE A 168 1.48 -1.65 3.27
C ILE A 168 1.82 -1.27 1.82
N MET A 169 1.19 -1.91 0.83
CA MET A 169 1.43 -1.65 -0.59
C MET A 169 0.91 -0.26 -1.01
N GLU A 170 -0.31 0.10 -0.62
CA GLU A 170 -0.95 1.37 -0.96
C GLU A 170 -0.25 2.56 -0.28
N LYS A 171 0.19 2.43 0.99
CA LYS A 171 1.03 3.46 1.62
C LYS A 171 2.36 3.60 0.89
N ARG A 172 3.07 2.50 0.60
CA ARG A 172 4.32 2.52 -0.21
C ARG A 172 4.13 3.19 -1.57
N ARG A 173 2.98 2.96 -2.23
CA ARG A 173 2.65 3.61 -3.51
C ARG A 173 2.51 5.12 -3.34
N ARG A 174 1.81 5.60 -2.31
CA ARG A 174 1.65 7.03 -2.03
C ARG A 174 2.96 7.69 -1.58
N ASP A 175 3.76 7.03 -0.75
CA ASP A 175 5.09 7.48 -0.35
C ASP A 175 5.99 7.69 -1.58
N CYS A 176 5.99 6.74 -2.54
CA CYS A 176 6.71 6.91 -3.80
C CYS A 176 6.17 8.08 -4.64
N VAL A 177 4.85 8.19 -4.82
CA VAL A 177 4.25 9.30 -5.61
C VAL A 177 4.56 10.67 -4.99
N ALA A 178 4.53 10.79 -3.66
CA ALA A 178 4.91 12.01 -2.96
C ALA A 178 6.41 12.32 -3.12
N ALA A 179 7.28 11.30 -3.02
CA ALA A 179 8.72 11.46 -3.20
C ALA A 179 9.11 11.85 -4.64
N GLU A 180 8.44 11.33 -5.66
CA GLU A 180 8.65 11.79 -7.05
C GLU A 180 8.13 13.22 -7.26
N ALA A 181 6.95 13.56 -6.71
CA ALA A 181 6.41 14.92 -6.80
C ALA A 181 7.31 15.98 -6.11
N MET A 182 8.06 15.60 -5.07
CA MET A 182 9.03 16.47 -4.39
C MET A 182 10.34 16.71 -5.16
N LYS A 183 10.63 15.98 -6.24
CA LYS A 183 11.84 16.21 -7.05
C LYS A 183 11.70 17.40 -8.01
N GLY A 184 10.47 17.84 -8.27
CA GLY A 184 10.15 18.88 -9.25
C GLY A 184 10.40 18.45 -10.71
N PRO A 185 10.05 19.31 -11.68
CA PRO A 185 10.69 19.25 -12.98
C PRO A 185 12.17 19.64 -12.79
N HIS A 186 13.09 18.76 -13.19
CA HIS A 186 14.50 19.14 -13.30
C HIS A 186 14.65 20.01 -14.55
N ASP A 187 15.36 21.13 -14.44
CA ASP A 187 15.62 22.01 -15.59
C ASP A 187 16.48 21.27 -16.64
N GLU A 188 15.87 20.85 -17.75
CA GLU A 188 16.52 20.44 -18.99
C GLU A 188 16.24 21.47 -20.09
N ASP A 189 16.60 22.74 -19.87
CA ASP A 189 16.49 23.78 -20.91
C ASP A 189 17.50 24.93 -20.71
N VAL A 190 18.80 24.62 -20.86
CA VAL A 190 19.82 25.61 -21.26
C VAL A 190 20.68 25.01 -22.38
N PRO A 191 20.28 25.11 -23.66
CA PRO A 191 21.21 25.03 -24.76
C PRO A 191 22.16 26.23 -24.67
N GLU A 192 23.41 25.99 -24.27
CA GLU A 192 24.42 27.04 -24.09
C GLU A 192 24.61 27.83 -25.40
N GLY A 193 24.31 29.13 -25.35
CA GLY A 193 24.15 29.97 -26.54
C GLY A 193 25.46 30.25 -27.26
N GLY A 194 25.86 29.36 -28.16
CA GLY A 194 27.07 29.49 -28.95
C GLY A 194 27.04 30.66 -29.94
N GLY A 195 28.00 31.58 -29.80
CA GLY A 195 28.37 32.52 -30.85
C GLY A 195 27.77 33.92 -30.76
N CYS A 196 28.47 34.82 -30.05
CA CYS A 196 28.54 36.22 -30.42
C CYS A 196 30.00 36.58 -30.75
N GLU A 197 30.20 37.43 -31.76
CA GLU A 197 31.49 37.68 -32.40
C GLU A 197 32.33 38.72 -31.62
N ALA A 198 33.67 38.68 -31.76
CA ALA A 198 34.41 39.69 -32.53
C ALA A 198 35.92 39.72 -32.26
N GLY A 199 36.72 39.70 -33.34
CA GLY A 199 37.64 40.80 -33.61
C GLY A 199 39.11 40.72 -33.16
N ALA A 200 39.97 41.20 -34.07
CA ALA A 200 41.36 41.63 -33.89
C ALA A 200 42.44 40.60 -33.49
N GLY A 201 43.60 40.74 -34.12
CA GLY A 201 44.86 40.10 -33.75
C GLY A 201 46.04 40.97 -34.16
N MET A 202 47.24 40.67 -33.67
CA MET A 202 48.53 41.23 -34.07
C MET A 202 49.64 40.41 -33.40
N GLY A 203 50.78 40.20 -34.08
CA GLY A 203 51.92 39.42 -33.60
C GLY A 203 52.57 38.62 -34.71
#